data_AF-A0A5J4P4R8-F1
#
_entry.id   AF-A0A5J4P4R8-F1
#
_cell.length_a   1.000
_cell.length_b   1.000
_cell.length_c   1.000
_cell.angle_alpha   90.00
_cell.angle_beta   90.00
_cell.angle_gamma   90.00
#
_symmetry.space_group_name_H-M   'P 1'
#
loop_
_entity.id
_entity.type
_entity.pdbx_description
1 polymer ?
#
loop_
_entity_poly.entity_id
_entity_poly.type
_entity_poly.pdbx_seq_one_letter_code
_entity_poly.pdbx_strand_id
1 'polypeptide(L)' 'MSKQRLKVKGDVPTIKRQLLKDVKYSQVIRLYAVYQIAQGKKAEELEELYQTSHKSICNWVHRYNAEGLL' A
#
# COMPACT_ATOMS: atom_id res chain seq x y z
N MET A 1 -30.06 -11.81 -11.45
CA MET A 1 -29.05 -11.14 -12.30
C MET A 1 -27.68 -11.69 -11.96
N SER A 2 -27.06 -12.48 -12.83
CA SER A 2 -25.68 -12.97 -12.63
C SER A 2 -24.72 -11.79 -12.77
N LYS A 3 -23.81 -11.59 -11.80
CA LYS A 3 -22.85 -10.48 -11.83
C LYS A 3 -21.83 -10.76 -12.95
N GLN A 4 -21.93 -10.03 -14.06
CA GLN A 4 -20.98 -10.12 -15.16
C GLN A 4 -19.61 -9.63 -14.69
N ARG A 5 -18.54 -10.40 -14.97
CA ARG A 5 -17.18 -10.01 -14.61
C ARG A 5 -16.74 -8.83 -15.49
N LEU A 6 -16.26 -7.77 -14.83
CA LEU A 6 -15.66 -6.62 -15.51
C LEU A 6 -14.33 -7.03 -16.14
N LYS A 7 -14.00 -6.42 -17.28
CA LYS A 7 -12.72 -6.58 -17.98
C LYS A 7 -12.05 -5.23 -18.14
N VAL A 8 -10.78 -5.15 -17.78
CA VAL A 8 -9.93 -3.97 -17.99
C VAL A 8 -9.19 -4.15 -19.32
N LYS A 9 -9.13 -3.11 -20.15
CA LYS A 9 -8.46 -3.16 -21.46
C LYS A 9 -6.93 -3.06 -21.37
N GLY A 10 -6.41 -2.45 -20.31
CA GLY A 10 -4.96 -2.29 -20.09
C GLY A 10 -4.31 -3.51 -19.44
N ASP A 11 -3.03 -3.74 -19.74
CA ASP A 11 -2.23 -4.80 -19.13
C ASP A 11 -1.77 -4.42 -17.70
N VAL A 12 -1.56 -5.44 -16.86
CA VAL A 12 -1.16 -5.28 -15.45
C VAL A 12 0.14 -4.47 -15.30
N PRO A 13 1.23 -4.74 -16.06
CA PRO A 13 2.45 -3.93 -15.99
C PRO A 13 2.24 -2.43 -16.28
N THR A 14 1.43 -2.09 -17.29
CA THR A 14 1.14 -0.69 -17.64
C THR A 14 0.38 0.01 -16.52
N ILE A 15 -0.64 -0.63 -15.96
CA ILE A 15 -1.40 -0.08 -14.82
C ILE A 15 -0.48 0.10 -13.62
N LYS A 16 0.38 -0.89 -13.32
CA LYS A 16 1.35 -0.79 -12.23
C LYS A 16 2.31 0.39 -12.41
N ARG A 17 2.81 0.64 -13.63
CA ARG A 17 3.66 1.80 -13.92
C ARG A 17 2.93 3.13 -13.70
N GLN A 18 1.64 3.21 -14.01
CA GLN A 18 0.84 4.42 -13.76
C GLN A 18 0.73 4.70 -12.26
N LEU A 19 0.47 3.67 -11.44
CA LEU A 19 0.43 3.78 -9.98
C LEU A 19 1.77 4.23 -9.38
N LEU A 20 2.89 3.70 -9.88
CA LEU A 20 4.22 4.02 -9.36
C LEU A 20 4.71 5.43 -9.69
N LYS A 21 4.16 6.06 -10.73
CA LYS A 21 4.47 7.46 -11.08
C LYS A 21 3.81 8.48 -10.15
N ASP A 22 2.78 8.06 -9.42
CA ASP A 22 2.05 8.92 -8.52
C ASP A 22 2.65 8.86 -7.11
N VAL A 23 3.39 9.91 -6.75
CA VAL A 23 3.99 10.04 -5.42
C VAL A 23 2.91 10.02 -4.33
N LYS A 24 1.75 10.67 -4.57
CA LYS A 24 0.64 10.71 -3.59
C LYS A 24 0.06 9.32 -3.36
N TYR A 25 -0.05 8.51 -4.41
CA TYR A 25 -0.48 7.12 -4.27
C TYR A 25 0.43 6.33 -3.32
N SER A 26 1.75 6.48 -3.47
CA SER A 26 2.72 5.83 -2.59
C SER A 26 2.64 6.32 -1.14
N GLN A 27 2.37 7.61 -0.92
CA GLN A 27 2.20 8.20 0.41
C GLN A 27 0.94 7.67 1.09
N VAL A 28 -0.18 7.61 0.36
CA VAL A 28 -1.45 7.07 0.87
C VAL A 28 -1.30 5.62 1.31
N ILE A 29 -0.60 4.78 0.53
CA ILE A 29 -0.33 3.39 0.92
C ILE A 29 0.41 3.33 2.26
N ARG A 30 1.48 4.13 2.41
CA ARG A 30 2.30 4.13 3.64
C ARG A 30 1.48 4.61 4.83
N LEU A 31 0.73 5.70 4.66
CA LEU A 31 -0.15 6.21 5.71
C LEU A 31 -1.19 5.17 6.13
N TYR A 32 -1.80 4.49 5.16
CA TYR A 32 -2.81 3.49 5.45
C TYR A 32 -2.23 2.25 6.12
N ALA A 33 -0.97 1.88 5.81
CA ALA A 33 -0.24 0.85 6.54
C ALA A 33 0.00 1.26 8.01
N VAL A 34 0.46 2.50 8.25
CA VAL A 34 0.65 3.02 9.61
C VAL A 34 -0.66 3.05 10.40
N TYR A 35 -1.76 3.48 9.76
CA TYR A 35 -3.09 3.45 10.36
C TYR A 35 -3.49 2.03 10.79
N GLN A 36 -3.29 1.03 9.94
CA GLN A 36 -3.61 -0.37 10.28
C GLN A 36 -2.75 -0.90 11.43
N ILE A 37 -1.46 -0.57 11.47
CA ILE A 37 -0.60 -0.88 12.63
C ILE A 37 -1.16 -0.21 13.90
N ALA A 38 -1.59 1.04 13.82
CA ALA A 38 -2.22 1.73 14.95
C ALA A 38 -3.54 1.08 15.40
N GLN A 39 -4.25 0.39 14.51
CA GLN A 39 -5.42 -0.43 14.83
C GLN A 39 -5.07 -1.82 15.41
N GLY A 40 -3.78 -2.14 15.58
CA GLY A 40 -3.31 -3.41 16.14
C GLY A 40 -3.03 -4.50 15.12
N LYS A 41 -3.01 -4.19 13.81
CA LYS A 41 -2.55 -5.15 12.80
C LYS A 41 -1.08 -5.46 12.97
N LYS A 42 -0.71 -6.71 12.69
CA LYS A 42 0.68 -7.15 12.69
C LYS A 42 1.38 -6.79 11.38
N ALA A 43 2.68 -6.53 11.44
CA ALA A 43 3.45 -6.14 10.26
C ALA A 43 3.47 -7.26 9.21
N GLU A 44 3.50 -8.52 9.64
CA GLU A 44 3.50 -9.72 8.79
C GLU A 44 2.22 -9.81 7.94
N GLU A 45 1.06 -9.40 8.48
CA GLU A 45 -0.20 -9.33 7.72
C GLU A 45 -0.12 -8.28 6.61
N LEU A 46 0.63 -7.20 6.84
CA LEU A 46 0.78 -6.11 5.88
C LEU A 46 1.82 -6.40 4.81
N GLU A 47 2.80 -7.26 5.08
CA GLU A 47 3.78 -7.71 4.08
C GLU A 47 3.09 -8.39 2.90
N GLU A 48 2.19 -9.33 3.19
CA GLU A 48 1.43 -10.05 2.17
C GLU A 48 0.48 -9.10 1.44
N LEU A 49 -0.25 -8.26 2.18
CA LEU A 49 -1.21 -7.32 1.63
C LEU A 49 -0.58 -6.32 0.65
N TYR A 50 0.56 -5.73 1.03
CA TYR A 50 1.23 -4.71 0.23
C TYR A 50 2.33 -5.25 -0.69
N GLN A 51 2.58 -6.56 -0.65
CA GLN A 51 3.67 -7.21 -1.39
C GLN A 51 5.01 -6.50 -1.15
N THR A 52 5.32 -6.24 0.11
CA THR A 52 6.55 -5.56 0.54
C THR A 52 7.20 -6.30 1.71
N SER A 53 8.42 -5.92 2.06
CA SER A 53 9.15 -6.55 3.17
C SER A 53 8.72 -6.03 4.54
N HIS A 54 8.86 -6.85 5.58
CA HIS A 54 8.65 -6.47 6.99
C HIS A 54 9.40 -5.20 7.33
N LYS A 55 10.67 -5.13 6.90
CA LYS A 55 11.54 -3.97 7.10
C LYS A 55 10.95 -2.69 6.49
N SER A 56 10.32 -2.78 5.32
CA SER A 56 9.62 -1.63 4.72
C SER A 56 8.49 -1.14 5.60
N ILE A 57 7.66 -2.04 6.11
CA ILE A 57 6.54 -1.71 7.02
C ILE A 57 7.08 -1.02 8.27
N CYS A 58 8.07 -1.61 8.94
CA CYS A 58 8.71 -1.00 10.13
C CYS A 58 9.26 0.38 9.81
N ASN A 59 9.97 0.53 8.69
CA ASN A 59 10.55 1.82 8.30
C ASN A 59 9.48 2.90 8.07
N TRP A 60 8.33 2.54 7.49
CA TRP A 60 7.22 3.49 7.32
C TRP A 60 6.66 3.96 8.66
N VAL A 61 6.49 3.05 9.62
CA VAL A 61 6.03 3.37 10.97
C VAL A 61 7.05 4.24 11.70
N HIS A 62 8.33 3.86 11.67
CA HIS A 62 9.40 4.64 12.31
C HIS A 62 9.51 6.05 11.72
N ARG A 63 9.43 6.18 10.39
CA ARG A 63 9.46 7.47 9.73
C ARG A 63 8.25 8.32 10.13
N TYR A 64 7.04 7.74 10.15
CA TYR A 64 5.86 8.46 10.60
C TYR A 64 5.99 8.95 12.06
N ASN A 65 6.49 8.10 12.95
CA ASN A 65 6.69 8.48 14.36
C ASN A 65 7.74 9.58 14.56
N ALA A 66 8.75 9.65 13.68
CA ALA A 66 9.82 10.63 13.76
C ALA A 66 9.48 11.96 13.08
N GLU A 67 8.86 11.91 11.90
CA GLU A 67 8.73 13.05 10.98
C GLU A 67 7.26 13.44 10.69
N GLY A 68 6.29 12.61 11.08
CA GLY A 68 4.89 12.76 10.68
C GLY A 68 4.65 12.28 9.24
N LEU A 69 3.59 12.80 8.61
CA LEU A 69 3.29 12.48 7.21
C LEU A 69 4.20 13.30 6.26
N LEU A 70 4.96 12.60 5.41
CA LEU A 70 5.59 13.19 4.22
C LEU A 70 4.75 12.91 2.99
#